data_AF-A0A409W968-F1
#
_entry.id   AF-A0A409W968-F1
#
_cell.length_a   1.000
_cell.length_b   1.000
_cell.length_c   1.000
_cell.angle_alpha   90.00
_cell.angle_beta   90.00
_cell.angle_gamma   90.00
#
_symmetry.space_group_name_H-M   'P 1'
#
loop_
_entity.id
_entity.type
_entity.pdbx_description
1 polymer ?
#
loop_
_entity_poly.entity_id
_entity_poly.type
_entity_poly.pdbx_seq_one_letter_code
_entity_poly.pdbx_strand_id
1 'polypeptide(L)'
;MNKFKKGFKGIVDGVSKMELDDAKRKGKRYRDKMAKQAAGESLPQTKAGLIVTEQLDIALKECVAKVESIIQRCRATNRKFRDIEFDLEKDQEQCRYGLPDDEDEEQAVIRPCMAVKRVTEIFDNPVFFGPGGPKASAVRQGGLGDCWFLAALSAIATVDSGALLRKLCVAHNEEVGVYGFIFFRDCYWQSVIVDEYGAPSKLSM
;
A
#
# COMPACT_ATOMS: atom_id res chain seq x y z
N MET A 1 32.53 -49.54 2.25
CA MET A 1 33.39 -48.47 2.81
C MET A 1 33.12 -47.21 2.02
N ASN A 2 32.26 -46.27 2.42
CA ASN A 2 32.24 -45.38 3.59
C ASN A 2 33.10 -44.11 3.42
N LYS A 3 32.49 -42.96 3.78
CA LYS A 3 33.00 -41.56 3.89
C LYS A 3 32.89 -40.76 2.57
N PHE A 4 32.11 -39.69 2.45
CA PHE A 4 31.95 -38.53 3.34
C PHE A 4 30.50 -38.01 3.36
N LYS A 5 29.82 -38.09 4.51
CA LYS A 5 28.78 -37.14 4.92
C LYS A 5 29.38 -36.31 6.04
N LYS A 6 29.67 -35.03 5.79
CA LYS A 6 29.87 -34.03 6.85
C LYS A 6 28.77 -32.99 6.66
N GLY A 7 27.91 -32.91 7.67
CA GLY A 7 26.74 -32.06 7.67
C GLY A 7 27.10 -30.58 7.58
N PHE A 8 26.29 -29.86 6.81
CA PHE A 8 26.12 -28.43 6.98
C PHE A 8 24.80 -28.24 7.74
N LYS A 9 24.92 -28.12 9.06
CA LYS A 9 23.83 -27.67 9.93
C LYS A 9 23.83 -26.14 9.83
N GLY A 10 23.32 -25.63 8.72
CA GLY A 10 23.12 -24.20 8.46
C GLY A 10 21.70 -23.83 8.87
N ILE A 11 21.61 -22.91 9.82
CA ILE A 11 20.39 -22.37 10.44
C ILE A 11 19.40 -21.92 9.35
N VAL A 12 18.26 -22.62 9.29
CA VAL A 12 17.08 -22.24 8.50
C VAL A 12 16.03 -21.75 9.50
N ASP A 13 16.20 -20.54 10.00
CA ASP A 13 15.12 -19.90 10.76
C ASP A 13 14.18 -19.27 9.73
N GLY A 14 13.27 -20.12 9.24
CA GLY A 14 12.05 -19.68 8.57
C GLY A 14 11.21 -18.86 9.54
N VAL A 15 10.41 -17.94 9.00
CA VAL A 15 9.44 -17.14 9.73
C VAL A 15 8.70 -18.02 10.72
N SER A 16 8.78 -17.65 12.00
CA SER A 16 8.33 -18.55 13.06
C SER A 16 6.81 -18.71 12.95
N LYS A 17 6.28 -19.88 13.35
CA LYS A 17 4.84 -20.11 13.43
C LYS A 17 4.11 -18.99 14.21
N MET A 18 4.78 -18.37 15.18
CA MET A 18 4.25 -17.23 15.93
C MET A 18 4.03 -15.98 15.06
N GLU A 19 4.90 -15.71 14.08
CA GLU A 19 4.80 -14.54 13.19
C GLU A 19 3.66 -14.70 12.17
N LEU A 20 3.46 -15.91 11.63
CA LEU A 20 2.30 -16.22 10.78
C LEU A 20 0.98 -16.12 11.55
N ASP A 21 0.95 -16.65 12.78
CA ASP A 21 -0.24 -16.59 13.64
C ASP A 21 -0.56 -15.14 14.03
N ASP A 22 0.46 -14.30 14.25
CA ASP A 22 0.30 -12.87 14.49
C ASP A 22 -0.23 -12.12 13.26
N ALA A 23 0.24 -12.44 12.05
CA ALA A 23 -0.30 -11.88 10.80
C ALA A 23 -1.78 -12.23 10.62
N LYS A 24 -2.13 -13.52 10.79
CA LYS A 24 -3.52 -14.01 10.75
C LYS A 24 -4.39 -13.33 11.82
N ARG A 25 -3.84 -13.10 13.02
CA ARG A 25 -4.53 -12.40 14.12
C ARG A 25 -4.73 -10.91 13.84
N LYS A 26 -3.74 -10.21 13.27
CA LYS A 26 -3.85 -8.82 12.82
C LYS A 26 -4.91 -8.68 11.72
N GLY A 27 -4.89 -9.57 10.73
CA GLY A 27 -5.90 -9.61 9.66
C GLY A 27 -7.31 -9.90 10.18
N LYS A 28 -7.46 -10.82 11.16
CA LYS A 28 -8.74 -11.06 11.84
C LYS A 28 -9.19 -9.84 12.64
N ARG A 29 -8.29 -9.21 13.40
CA ARG A 29 -8.59 -8.00 14.20
C ARG A 29 -9.00 -6.82 13.32
N TYR A 30 -8.37 -6.66 12.16
CA TYR A 30 -8.75 -5.66 11.16
C TYR A 30 -10.16 -5.95 10.62
N ARG A 31 -10.44 -7.19 10.19
CA ARG A 31 -11.78 -7.62 9.75
C ARG A 31 -12.85 -7.42 10.81
N ASP A 32 -12.59 -7.80 12.06
CA ASP A 32 -13.52 -7.64 13.18
C ASP A 32 -13.77 -6.16 13.50
N LYS A 33 -12.74 -5.31 13.39
CA LYS A 33 -12.87 -3.85 13.55
C LYS A 33 -13.74 -3.25 12.44
N MET A 34 -13.50 -3.65 11.19
CA MET A 34 -14.30 -3.20 10.04
C MET A 34 -15.74 -3.70 10.14
N ALA A 35 -15.97 -4.95 10.53
CA ALA A 35 -17.30 -5.52 10.72
C ALA A 35 -18.08 -4.82 11.85
N LYS A 36 -17.43 -4.45 12.96
CA LYS A 36 -18.04 -3.65 14.04
C LYS A 36 -18.39 -2.24 13.58
N GLN A 37 -17.55 -1.63 12.74
CA GLN A 37 -17.81 -0.31 12.16
C GLN A 37 -18.98 -0.37 11.17
N ALA A 38 -19.06 -1.42 10.35
CA ALA A 38 -20.16 -1.66 9.42
C ALA A 38 -21.48 -2.05 10.13
N ALA A 39 -21.42 -2.71 11.30
CA ALA A 39 -22.61 -3.11 12.07
C ALA A 39 -23.17 -1.99 12.96
N GLY A 40 -22.36 -0.97 13.30
CA GLY A 40 -22.78 0.16 14.14
C GLY A 40 -23.54 1.26 13.40
N GLU A 41 -23.38 1.35 12.08
CA GLU A 41 -24.03 2.36 11.25
C GLU A 41 -24.94 1.67 10.23
N SER A 42 -26.24 1.63 10.51
CA SER A 42 -27.23 1.22 9.50
C SER A 42 -27.28 2.29 8.41
N LEU A 43 -26.87 1.92 7.20
CA LEU A 43 -26.90 2.82 6.05
C LEU A 43 -28.36 3.22 5.75
N PRO A 44 -28.68 4.53 5.70
CA PRO A 44 -29.96 4.99 5.20
C PRO A 44 -30.11 4.58 3.72
N GLN A 45 -30.95 3.59 3.46
CA GLN A 45 -31.19 3.00 2.13
C GLN A 45 -31.70 3.98 1.06
N THR A 46 -31.92 5.25 1.39
CA THR A 46 -32.54 6.26 0.52
C THR A 46 -31.70 7.53 0.27
N LYS A 47 -30.44 7.61 0.72
CA LYS A 47 -29.57 8.80 0.52
C LYS A 47 -28.18 8.49 -0.05
N ALA A 48 -28.08 7.54 -0.99
CA ALA A 48 -26.80 7.15 -1.58
C ALA A 48 -25.99 8.34 -2.16
N GLY A 49 -26.65 9.37 -2.71
CA GLY A 49 -25.95 10.52 -3.30
C GLY A 49 -25.38 11.54 -2.30
N LEU A 50 -26.07 11.79 -1.17
CA LEU A 50 -25.71 12.83 -0.20
C LEU A 50 -24.67 12.33 0.82
N ILE A 51 -24.77 11.05 1.19
CA ILE A 51 -23.80 10.37 2.07
C ILE A 51 -22.43 10.34 1.39
N VAL A 52 -22.40 10.07 0.08
CA VAL A 52 -21.16 9.97 -0.69
C VAL A 52 -20.40 11.29 -0.75
N THR A 53 -21.07 12.44 -0.80
CA THR A 53 -20.38 13.74 -0.90
C THR A 53 -19.94 14.30 0.44
N GLU A 54 -20.80 14.30 1.46
CA GLU A 54 -20.46 14.86 2.78
C GLU A 54 -19.40 14.01 3.50
N GLN A 55 -19.56 12.68 3.51
CA GLN A 55 -18.56 11.80 4.12
C GLN A 55 -17.24 11.83 3.36
N LEU A 56 -17.27 12.02 2.03
CA LEU A 56 -16.06 12.22 1.25
C LEU A 56 -15.34 13.49 1.70
N ASP A 57 -16.04 14.61 1.81
CA ASP A 57 -15.43 15.88 2.21
C ASP A 57 -14.82 15.82 3.62
N ILE A 58 -15.48 15.12 4.55
CA ILE A 58 -14.93 14.85 5.89
C ILE A 58 -13.66 14.01 5.78
N ALA A 59 -13.72 12.88 5.06
CA ALA A 59 -12.57 11.98 4.91
C ALA A 59 -11.37 12.69 4.22
N LEU A 60 -11.64 13.52 3.21
CA LEU A 60 -10.63 14.34 2.54
C LEU A 60 -9.95 15.27 3.54
N LYS A 61 -10.72 16.05 4.32
CA LYS A 61 -10.17 16.98 5.32
C LYS A 61 -9.34 16.27 6.39
N GLU A 62 -9.82 15.12 6.88
CA GLU A 62 -9.07 14.31 7.84
C GLU A 62 -7.76 13.79 7.25
N CYS A 63 -7.78 13.33 6.00
CA CYS A 63 -6.58 12.85 5.30
C CYS A 63 -5.55 13.97 5.17
N VAL A 64 -5.96 15.16 4.71
CA VAL A 64 -5.09 16.35 4.64
C VAL A 64 -4.50 16.67 6.01
N ALA A 65 -5.33 16.78 7.05
CA ALA A 65 -4.87 17.12 8.39
C ALA A 65 -3.85 16.09 8.94
N LYS A 66 -4.07 14.80 8.69
CA LYS A 66 -3.13 13.73 9.07
C LYS A 66 -1.81 13.88 8.33
N VAL A 67 -1.84 14.06 7.00
CA VAL A 67 -0.64 14.23 6.19
C VAL A 67 0.15 15.48 6.62
N GLU A 68 -0.51 16.61 6.84
CA GLU A 68 0.13 17.83 7.34
C GLU A 68 0.81 17.62 8.71
N SER A 69 0.15 16.91 9.63
CA SER A 69 0.76 16.57 10.92
C SER A 69 2.02 15.71 10.78
N ILE A 70 2.03 14.81 9.79
CA ILE A 70 3.18 13.95 9.48
C ILE A 70 4.31 14.80 8.90
N ILE A 71 4.01 15.67 7.94
CA ILE A 71 4.99 16.58 7.32
C ILE A 71 5.67 17.43 8.40
N GLN A 72 4.90 18.03 9.30
CA GLN A 72 5.44 18.86 10.38
C GLN A 72 6.38 18.06 11.30
N ARG A 73 5.97 16.86 11.71
CA ARG A 73 6.78 15.99 12.58
C ARG A 73 8.07 15.54 11.89
N CYS A 74 7.98 15.13 10.63
CA CYS A 74 9.10 14.70 9.81
C CYS A 74 10.11 15.85 9.59
N ARG A 75 9.62 17.05 9.28
CA ARG A 75 10.47 18.25 9.17
C ARG A 75 11.14 18.62 10.49
N ALA A 76 10.41 18.58 11.60
CA ALA A 76 10.96 18.88 12.93
C ALA A 76 12.05 17.88 13.37
N THR A 77 11.95 16.63 12.94
CA THR A 77 12.91 15.56 13.28
C THR A 77 13.99 15.35 12.22
N ASN A 78 13.93 16.11 11.11
CA ASN A 78 14.77 15.95 9.92
C ASN A 78 14.81 14.49 9.41
N ARG A 79 13.63 13.86 9.29
CA ARG A 79 13.49 12.48 8.82
C ARG A 79 12.38 12.38 7.79
N LYS A 80 12.58 11.51 6.79
CA LYS A 80 11.52 11.10 5.87
C LYS A 80 10.45 10.26 6.57
N PHE A 81 9.24 10.30 6.06
CA PHE A 81 8.15 9.45 6.53
C PHE A 81 8.44 7.98 6.20
N ARG A 82 8.05 7.10 7.12
CA ARG A 82 8.15 5.65 7.00
C ARG A 82 6.88 5.06 7.58
N ASP A 83 6.17 4.28 6.78
CA ASP A 83 4.97 3.60 7.21
C ASP A 83 5.37 2.37 8.04
N ILE A 84 5.11 2.43 9.34
CA ILE A 84 5.43 1.35 10.27
C ILE A 84 4.40 0.22 10.23
N GLU A 85 3.19 0.51 9.75
CA GLU A 85 2.11 -0.49 9.63
C GLU A 85 2.24 -1.26 8.30
N PHE A 86 2.90 -0.66 7.30
CA PHE A 86 3.20 -1.26 6.00
C PHE A 86 4.69 -1.11 5.64
N ASP A 87 5.54 -1.77 6.41
CA ASP A 87 7.00 -1.64 6.32
C ASP A 87 7.58 -2.61 5.26
N LEU A 88 7.55 -2.20 3.98
CA LEU A 88 8.08 -3.01 2.87
C LEU A 88 9.57 -3.39 3.02
N GLU A 89 10.36 -2.65 3.78
CA GLU A 89 11.78 -2.94 3.97
C GLU A 89 11.98 -4.11 4.95
N LYS A 90 11.21 -4.14 6.04
CA LYS A 90 11.35 -5.13 7.12
C LYS A 90 10.35 -6.29 7.05
N ASP A 91 9.20 -6.10 6.43
CA ASP A 91 8.10 -7.07 6.37
C ASP A 91 7.62 -7.27 4.93
N GLN A 92 8.52 -7.77 4.07
CA GLN A 92 8.20 -8.02 2.66
C GLN A 92 7.12 -9.10 2.48
N GLU A 93 7.02 -10.05 3.40
CA GLU A 93 6.05 -11.14 3.25
C GLU A 93 4.62 -10.65 3.41
N GLN A 94 4.32 -9.88 4.46
CA GLN A 94 2.98 -9.38 4.70
C GLN A 94 2.63 -8.19 3.79
N CYS A 95 3.63 -7.38 3.42
CA CYS A 95 3.38 -6.16 2.66
C CYS A 95 3.40 -6.36 1.14
N ARG A 96 4.14 -7.34 0.62
CA ARG A 96 4.25 -7.55 -0.84
C ARG A 96 3.24 -8.53 -1.39
N TYR A 97 2.78 -9.47 -0.56
CA TYR A 97 2.01 -10.61 -1.01
C TYR A 97 0.65 -10.66 -0.34
N GLY A 98 -0.33 -11.17 -1.08
CA GLY A 98 -1.61 -11.55 -0.49
C GLY A 98 -1.42 -12.64 0.56
N LEU A 99 -2.42 -12.78 1.43
CA LEU A 99 -2.48 -13.92 2.35
C LEU A 99 -2.40 -15.22 1.51
N PRO A 100 -1.53 -16.17 1.87
CA PRO A 100 -1.48 -17.45 1.17
C PRO A 100 -2.83 -18.15 1.35
N ASP A 101 -3.36 -18.69 0.24
CA ASP A 101 -4.43 -19.67 0.32
C ASP A 101 -3.85 -20.99 0.85
N ASP A 102 -4.69 -21.87 1.43
CA ASP A 102 -4.24 -23.13 2.05
C ASP A 102 -3.47 -24.04 1.05
N GLU A 103 -3.63 -23.82 -0.26
CA GLU A 103 -2.94 -24.55 -1.34
C GLU A 103 -1.56 -23.96 -1.71
N ASP A 104 -1.25 -22.73 -1.28
CA ASP A 104 -0.02 -22.00 -1.62
C ASP A 104 1.09 -22.10 -0.55
N GLU A 105 0.82 -22.75 0.60
CA GLU A 105 1.78 -22.89 1.69
C GLU A 105 3.07 -23.62 1.26
N GLU A 106 2.97 -24.55 0.29
CA GLU A 106 4.13 -25.31 -0.24
C GLU A 106 4.94 -24.53 -1.29
N GLN A 107 4.35 -23.51 -1.96
CA GLN A 107 5.04 -22.65 -2.93
C GLN A 107 5.56 -21.34 -2.31
N ALA A 108 5.14 -20.99 -1.09
CA ALA A 108 5.66 -19.85 -0.34
C ALA A 108 7.16 -19.99 0.03
N VAL A 109 7.74 -21.18 -0.13
CA VAL A 109 9.05 -21.58 0.38
C VAL A 109 10.23 -20.85 -0.29
N ILE A 110 10.07 -20.20 -1.46
CA ILE A 110 11.14 -19.39 -2.08
C ILE A 110 10.56 -18.15 -2.77
N ARG A 111 10.09 -17.17 -2.00
CA ARG A 111 9.84 -15.83 -2.53
C ARG A 111 11.12 -15.00 -2.32
N PRO A 112 11.91 -14.69 -3.37
CA PRO A 112 13.19 -14.02 -3.18
C PRO A 112 12.98 -12.65 -2.54
N CYS A 113 13.72 -12.36 -1.47
CA CYS A 113 13.82 -11.00 -0.95
C CYS A 113 14.25 -10.09 -2.09
N MET A 114 13.48 -9.04 -2.34
CA MET A 114 13.86 -8.05 -3.34
C MET A 114 14.50 -6.87 -2.64
N ALA A 115 15.41 -6.21 -3.34
CA ALA A 115 15.83 -4.88 -2.93
C ALA A 115 14.58 -3.99 -2.91
N VAL A 116 14.40 -3.25 -1.82
CA VAL A 116 13.37 -2.22 -1.67
C VAL A 116 14.13 -0.90 -1.58
N LYS A 117 13.67 0.09 -2.34
CA LYS A 117 14.30 1.41 -2.43
C LYS A 117 13.22 2.47 -2.40
N ARG A 118 13.60 3.69 -2.00
CA ARG A 118 12.73 4.85 -2.19
C ARG A 118 12.72 5.27 -3.65
N VAL A 119 11.64 5.89 -4.09
CA VAL A 119 11.55 6.49 -5.44
C VAL A 119 12.72 7.44 -5.72
N THR A 120 13.10 8.26 -4.73
CA THR A 120 14.24 9.20 -4.80
C THR A 120 15.62 8.53 -4.86
N GLU A 121 15.73 7.23 -4.62
CA GLU A 121 16.97 6.45 -4.77
C GLU A 121 17.05 5.71 -6.12
N ILE A 122 15.93 5.71 -6.86
CA ILE A 122 15.81 5.06 -8.18
C ILE A 122 15.90 6.10 -9.29
N PHE A 123 15.30 7.27 -9.09
CA PHE A 123 15.22 8.33 -10.10
C PHE A 123 15.84 9.63 -9.57
N ASP A 124 16.55 10.36 -10.44
CA ASP A 124 17.23 11.61 -10.06
C ASP A 124 16.26 12.77 -9.79
N ASN A 125 15.17 12.85 -10.57
CA ASN A 125 14.16 13.90 -10.45
C ASN A 125 12.76 13.31 -10.53
N PRO A 126 12.31 12.59 -9.49
CA PRO A 126 10.99 12.00 -9.48
C PRO A 126 9.93 13.09 -9.36
N VAL A 127 8.85 12.93 -10.12
CA VAL A 127 7.67 13.81 -10.07
C VAL A 127 6.45 12.97 -9.77
N PHE A 128 5.55 13.47 -8.92
CA PHE A 128 4.34 12.73 -8.57
C PHE A 128 3.38 12.60 -9.75
N PHE A 129 3.15 13.70 -10.47
CA PHE A 129 2.49 13.69 -11.77
C PHE A 129 3.39 14.32 -12.83
N GLY A 130 3.52 13.64 -13.98
CA GLY A 130 4.29 14.15 -15.10
C GLY A 130 3.67 15.38 -15.78
N PRO A 131 4.36 15.96 -16.76
CA PRO A 131 3.86 17.10 -17.54
C PRO A 131 2.48 16.81 -18.17
N GLY A 132 1.49 17.62 -17.81
CA GLY A 132 0.09 17.45 -18.21
C GLY A 132 -0.73 16.54 -17.30
N GLY A 133 -0.24 16.24 -16.09
CA GLY A 133 -0.99 15.53 -15.07
C GLY A 133 -1.02 14.01 -15.23
N PRO A 134 -1.83 13.33 -14.41
CA PRO A 134 -2.02 11.89 -14.54
C PRO A 134 -2.65 11.52 -15.88
N LYS A 135 -2.08 10.50 -16.54
CA LYS A 135 -2.52 9.99 -17.84
C LYS A 135 -2.52 8.47 -17.81
N ALA A 136 -3.47 7.85 -18.51
CA ALA A 136 -3.53 6.40 -18.65
C ALA A 136 -2.23 5.82 -19.25
N SER A 137 -1.60 6.54 -20.18
CA SER A 137 -0.32 6.13 -20.80
C SER A 137 0.86 6.10 -19.83
N ALA A 138 0.75 6.70 -18.65
CA ALA A 138 1.78 6.66 -17.61
C ALA A 138 1.72 5.36 -16.77
N VAL A 139 0.65 4.57 -16.90
CA VAL A 139 0.49 3.31 -16.17
C VAL A 139 1.12 2.17 -16.98
N ARG A 140 2.09 1.48 -16.38
CA ARG A 140 2.75 0.30 -16.99
C ARG A 140 2.73 -0.85 -16.00
N GLN A 141 2.31 -2.02 -16.46
CA GLN A 141 2.22 -3.20 -15.60
C GLN A 141 3.60 -3.76 -15.23
N GLY A 142 3.73 -4.10 -13.94
CA GLY A 142 4.87 -4.82 -13.39
C GLY A 142 4.68 -6.34 -13.40
N GLY A 143 5.41 -7.05 -12.55
CA GLY A 143 5.39 -8.52 -12.50
C GLY A 143 4.34 -9.16 -11.58
N LEU A 144 3.41 -8.38 -10.99
CA LEU A 144 2.53 -8.84 -9.90
C LEU A 144 1.15 -9.36 -10.33
N GLY A 145 0.83 -9.40 -11.63
CA GLY A 145 -0.44 -9.93 -12.12
C GLY A 145 -1.68 -9.09 -11.74
N ASP A 146 -1.48 -7.83 -11.38
CA ASP A 146 -2.46 -6.85 -10.92
C ASP A 146 -3.11 -6.02 -12.06
N CYS A 147 -3.19 -6.59 -13.26
CA CYS A 147 -3.68 -5.88 -14.45
C CYS A 147 -5.07 -5.28 -14.27
N TRP A 148 -5.95 -5.95 -13.50
CA TRP A 148 -7.30 -5.48 -13.20
C TRP A 148 -7.27 -4.14 -12.45
N PHE A 149 -6.33 -3.97 -11.52
CA PHE A 149 -6.17 -2.74 -10.74
C PHE A 149 -5.58 -1.63 -11.60
N LEU A 150 -4.56 -1.94 -12.40
CA LEU A 150 -3.92 -0.98 -13.30
C LEU A 150 -4.86 -0.50 -14.41
N ALA A 151 -5.74 -1.38 -14.91
CA ALA A 151 -6.78 -1.01 -15.86
C ALA A 151 -7.78 -0.02 -15.23
N ALA A 152 -8.19 -0.25 -13.98
CA ALA A 152 -9.05 0.68 -13.25
C ALA A 152 -8.38 2.05 -13.02
N LEU A 153 -7.10 2.07 -12.63
CA LEU A 153 -6.32 3.32 -12.50
C LEU A 153 -6.23 4.06 -13.84
N SER A 154 -5.98 3.32 -14.93
CA SER A 154 -5.93 3.89 -16.28
C SER A 154 -7.26 4.52 -16.68
N ALA A 155 -8.38 3.85 -16.39
CA ALA A 155 -9.72 4.39 -16.65
C ALA A 155 -9.97 5.68 -15.83
N ILE A 156 -9.68 5.66 -14.53
CA ILE A 156 -9.84 6.83 -13.65
C ILE A 156 -8.98 8.02 -14.10
N ALA A 157 -7.77 7.76 -14.62
CA ALA A 157 -6.90 8.81 -15.14
C ALA A 157 -7.47 9.52 -16.38
N THR A 158 -8.43 8.92 -17.10
CA THR A 158 -9.10 9.57 -18.24
C THR A 158 -10.26 10.47 -17.85
N VAL A 159 -10.84 10.27 -16.66
CA VAL A 159 -12.01 11.03 -16.18
C VAL A 159 -11.61 12.48 -15.92
N ASP A 160 -12.29 13.42 -16.58
CA ASP A 160 -12.07 14.86 -16.46
C ASP A 160 -10.59 15.25 -16.58
N SER A 161 -9.88 14.64 -17.54
CA SER A 161 -8.44 14.83 -17.71
C SER A 161 -7.64 14.56 -16.42
N GLY A 162 -8.03 13.50 -15.71
CA GLY A 162 -7.42 13.03 -14.48
C GLY A 162 -7.82 13.81 -13.21
N ALA A 163 -8.88 14.63 -13.26
CA ALA A 163 -9.33 15.37 -12.09
C ALA A 163 -9.82 14.44 -10.97
N LEU A 164 -10.44 13.32 -11.33
CA LEU A 164 -10.85 12.31 -10.35
C LEU A 164 -9.64 11.71 -9.63
N LEU A 165 -8.56 11.37 -10.35
CA LEU A 165 -7.35 10.82 -9.72
C LEU A 165 -6.68 11.85 -8.80
N ARG A 166 -6.65 13.13 -9.20
CA ARG A 166 -6.19 14.24 -8.35
C ARG A 166 -7.06 14.42 -7.10
N LYS A 167 -8.36 14.16 -7.19
CA LYS A 167 -9.26 14.22 -6.02
C LYS A 167 -9.01 13.05 -5.06
N LEU A 168 -8.68 11.86 -5.58
CA LEU A 168 -8.39 10.68 -4.78
C LEU A 168 -7.02 10.73 -4.11
N CYS A 169 -6.02 11.37 -4.75
CA CYS A 169 -4.76 11.71 -4.10
C CYS A 169 -4.86 13.07 -3.40
N VAL A 170 -5.14 13.03 -2.11
CA VAL A 170 -5.61 14.20 -1.36
C VAL A 170 -4.48 15.15 -0.98
N ALA A 171 -3.37 14.60 -0.53
CA ALA A 171 -2.23 15.35 -0.03
C ALA A 171 -0.97 14.51 -0.17
N HIS A 172 0.14 15.15 -0.54
CA HIS A 172 1.43 14.49 -0.66
C HIS A 172 2.56 15.49 -0.45
N ASN A 173 3.74 14.98 -0.09
CA ASN A 173 4.97 15.75 -0.03
C ASN A 173 6.14 14.83 -0.40
N GLU A 174 6.74 15.07 -1.56
CA GLU A 174 7.79 14.23 -2.15
C GLU A 174 9.13 14.33 -1.39
N GLU A 175 9.41 15.49 -0.78
CA GLU A 175 10.63 15.66 0.03
C GLU A 175 10.58 14.80 1.31
N VAL A 176 9.44 14.80 1.98
CA VAL A 176 9.18 13.97 3.17
C VAL A 176 8.93 12.50 2.75
N GLY A 177 8.39 12.27 1.56
CA GLY A 177 8.02 10.95 1.06
C GLY A 177 6.74 10.42 1.71
N VAL A 178 5.71 11.28 1.87
CA VAL A 178 4.39 10.91 2.40
C VAL A 178 3.30 11.18 1.37
N TYR A 179 2.39 10.22 1.20
CA TYR A 179 1.33 10.28 0.19
C TYR A 179 0.00 9.80 0.79
N GLY A 180 -1.02 10.64 0.73
CA GLY A 180 -2.36 10.38 1.25
C GLY A 180 -3.38 10.16 0.13
N PHE A 181 -4.09 9.05 0.23
CA PHE A 181 -5.12 8.62 -0.70
C PHE A 181 -6.45 8.39 0.01
N ILE A 182 -7.54 8.49 -0.74
CA ILE A 182 -8.88 8.10 -0.30
C ILE A 182 -9.38 6.96 -1.17
N PHE A 183 -9.87 5.91 -0.51
CA PHE A 183 -10.54 4.79 -1.15
C PHE A 183 -11.97 4.67 -0.66
N PHE A 184 -12.87 4.23 -1.52
CA PHE A 184 -14.22 3.85 -1.14
C PHE A 184 -14.26 2.34 -0.93
N ARG A 185 -14.54 1.90 0.29
CA ARG A 185 -14.54 0.48 0.67
C ARG A 185 -15.66 0.20 1.65
N ASP A 186 -16.37 -0.91 1.45
CA ASP A 186 -17.40 -1.40 2.37
C ASP A 186 -18.46 -0.33 2.72
N CYS A 187 -18.79 0.53 1.74
CA CYS A 187 -19.71 1.68 1.83
C CYS A 187 -19.20 2.90 2.62
N TYR A 188 -17.90 2.99 2.91
CA TYR A 188 -17.30 4.14 3.60
C TYR A 188 -16.07 4.67 2.88
N TRP A 189 -15.79 5.96 3.07
CA TRP A 189 -14.55 6.59 2.62
C TRP A 189 -13.44 6.37 3.64
N GLN A 190 -12.31 5.81 3.19
CA GLN A 190 -11.17 5.49 4.04
C GLN A 190 -9.91 6.18 3.54
N SER A 191 -9.24 6.88 4.46
CA SER A 191 -7.91 7.46 4.22
C SER A 191 -6.82 6.42 4.38
N VAL A 192 -5.93 6.35 3.39
CA VAL A 192 -4.74 5.52 3.40
C VAL A 192 -3.54 6.43 3.18
N ILE A 193 -2.57 6.39 4.09
CA ILE A 193 -1.35 7.18 4.00
C ILE A 193 -0.19 6.19 3.90
N VAL A 194 0.64 6.36 2.88
CA VAL A 194 1.78 5.48 2.59
C VAL A 194 3.04 6.29 2.37
N ASP A 195 4.19 5.62 2.48
CA ASP A 195 5.46 6.16 2.04
C ASP A 195 5.77 5.78 0.58
N GLU A 196 6.99 6.11 0.11
CA GLU A 196 7.47 5.90 -1.26
C GLU A 196 8.36 4.66 -1.45
N TYR A 197 8.39 3.72 -0.50
CA TYR A 197 9.17 2.51 -0.71
C TYR A 197 8.54 1.63 -1.79
N GLY A 198 9.38 1.07 -2.66
CA GLY A 198 8.96 0.16 -3.71
C GLY A 198 10.06 -0.83 -4.07
N ALA A 199 9.67 -1.95 -4.70
CA ALA A 199 10.60 -2.93 -5.21
C ALA A 199 11.01 -2.57 -6.66
N PRO A 200 12.22 -2.02 -6.91
CA PRO A 200 12.68 -1.77 -8.27
C PRO A 200 12.71 -3.07 -9.08
N SER A 201 12.19 -3.01 -10.30
CA SER A 201 12.31 -4.09 -11.28
C SER A 201 13.51 -3.82 -12.18
N LYS A 202 14.15 -4.89 -12.70
CA LYS A 202 15.30 -4.79 -13.61
C LYS A 202 15.05 -3.99 -14.90
N LEU A 203 13.80 -3.62 -15.20
CA LEU A 203 13.42 -2.84 -16.38
C LEU A 203 13.52 -1.32 -16.19
N SER A 204 13.86 -0.82 -15.00
CA SER A 204 13.93 0.63 -14.71
C SER A 204 15.35 1.19 -14.60
N MET A 205 16.37 0.45 -15.07
CA MET A 205 17.73 0.97 -15.32
C MET A 205 18.02 0.96 -16.82
#